data_AF-A0A6G8HXU1-F1
#
_entry.id   AF-A0A6G8HXU1-F1
#
_cell.length_a   1.000
_cell.length_b   1.000
_cell.length_c   1.000
_cell.angle_alpha   90.00
_cell.angle_beta   90.00
_cell.angle_gamma   90.00
#
_symmetry.space_group_name_H-M   'P 1'
#
loop_
_entity.id
_entity.type
_entity.pdbx_description
1 polymer ?
#
loop_
_entity_poly.entity_id
_entity_poly.type
_entity_poly.pdbx_seq_one_letter_code
_entity_poly.pdbx_strand_id
1 'polypeptide(L)' 'MKVKFLLKDGELTSNISRQTYDIILACWHNNEKFRIGNGKIDGKDIRGIEVLEDGNEDV' A
#
# COMPACT_ATOMS: atom_id res chain seq x y z
N MET A 1 9.24 -0.35 -5.52
CA MET A 1 8.59 0.90 -5.09
C MET A 1 8.38 0.86 -3.59
N LYS A 2 8.78 1.92 -2.89
CA LYS A 2 8.59 2.07 -1.44
C LYS A 2 7.32 2.86 -1.18
N VAL A 3 6.42 2.28 -0.39
CA VAL A 3 5.09 2.86 -0.11
C VAL A 3 4.86 2.92 1.39
N LYS A 4 4.31 4.03 1.87
CA LYS A 4 3.81 4.23 3.23
C LYS A 4 2.29 4.17 3.23
N PHE A 5 1.73 3.26 4.01
CA PHE A 5 0.31 3.15 4.30
C PHE A 5 0.03 3.85 5.62
N LEU A 6 -0.81 4.87 5.58
CA LEU A 6 -1.35 5.55 6.75
C LEU A 6 -2.58 4.77 7.21
N LEU A 7 -2.49 4.09 8.35
CA LEU A 7 -3.56 3.30 8.93
C LEU A 7 -4.21 4.06 10.09
N LYS A 8 -5.39 3.62 10.52
CA LYS A 8 -6.07 4.20 11.70
C LYS A 8 -5.21 4.13 12.97
N ASP A 9 -4.46 3.04 13.14
CA ASP A 9 -3.72 2.73 14.38
C ASP A 9 -2.19 2.91 14.24
N GLY A 10 -1.72 3.54 13.14
CA GLY A 10 -0.30 3.78 12.90
C GLY A 10 0.06 3.90 11.43
N GLU A 11 1.33 3.71 11.11
CA GLU A 11 1.83 3.70 9.73
C GLU A 11 2.63 2.43 9.43
N LEU A 12 2.54 1.96 8.19
CA LEU A 12 3.31 0.82 7.70
C LEU A 12 4.07 1.25 6.44
N THR A 13 5.39 1.09 6.45
CA THR A 13 6.19 1.25 5.23
C THR A 13 6.54 -0.12 4.67
N SER A 14 6.40 -0.31 3.36
CA SER A 14 6.75 -1.56 2.69
C SER A 14 7.30 -1.33 1.30
N ASN A 15 8.23 -2.20 0.91
CA ASN A 15 8.71 -2.29 -0.46
C ASN A 15 7.83 -3.28 -1.22
N ILE A 16 7.14 -2.80 -2.25
CA ILE A 16 6.24 -3.60 -3.07
C ILE A 16 6.51 -3.36 -4.56
N SER A 17 6.08 -4.32 -5.40
CA SER A 17 6.06 -4.15 -6.85
C SER A 17 4.93 -3.21 -7.26
N ARG A 18 5.00 -2.67 -8.49
CA ARG A 18 3.93 -1.85 -9.05
C ARG A 18 2.61 -2.62 -9.14
N GLN A 19 2.66 -3.88 -9.59
CA GLN A 19 1.50 -4.75 -9.66
C GLN A 19 0.82 -4.95 -8.29
N THR A 20 1.61 -5.16 -7.23
CA THR A 20 1.07 -5.28 -5.87
C THR A 20 0.42 -3.98 -5.42
N TYR A 21 1.00 -2.82 -5.75
CA TYR A 21 0.41 -1.54 -5.42
C TYR A 21 -0.94 -1.30 -6.11
N ASP A 22 -1.06 -1.63 -7.40
CA ASP A 22 -2.31 -1.46 -8.14
C ASP A 22 -3.43 -2.33 -7.54
N ILE A 23 -3.10 -3.55 -7.10
CA ILE A 23 -4.03 -4.43 -6.37
C ILE A 23 -4.45 -3.79 -5.05
N ILE A 24 -3.50 -3.23 -4.28
CA ILE A 24 -3.81 -2.60 -2.99
C ILE A 24 -4.68 -1.36 -3.18
N LEU A 25 -4.39 -0.53 -4.18
CA LEU A 25 -5.24 0.62 -4.52
C LEU A 25 -6.68 0.19 -4.83
N ALA A 26 -6.85 -0.85 -5.66
CA ALA A 26 -8.18 -1.38 -5.96
C ALA A 26 -8.89 -1.87 -4.68
N CYS A 27 -8.20 -2.63 -3.83
CA CYS A 27 -8.75 -3.08 -2.56
C CYS A 27 -9.11 -1.92 -1.63
N TRP A 28 -8.28 -0.87 -1.58
CA TRP A 28 -8.56 0.32 -0.78
C TRP A 28 -9.85 1.01 -1.22
N HIS A 29 -10.01 1.26 -2.52
CA HIS A 29 -11.21 1.89 -3.08
C HIS A 29 -12.48 1.05 -2.86
N ASN A 30 -12.35 -0.28 -2.85
CA ASN A 30 -13.46 -1.20 -2.63
C ASN A 30 -13.71 -1.56 -1.16
N ASN A 31 -12.91 -1.04 -0.21
CA ASN A 31 -12.91 -1.45 1.20
C ASN A 31 -12.70 -2.97 1.39
N GLU A 32 -11.87 -3.58 0.53
CA GLU A 32 -11.53 -4.99 0.58
C GLU A 32 -10.24 -5.24 1.37
N LYS A 33 -10.09 -6.45 1.87
CA LYS A 33 -8.89 -6.88 2.59
C LYS A 33 -7.81 -7.32 1.60
N PHE A 34 -6.57 -6.93 1.87
CA PHE A 34 -5.41 -7.37 1.10
C PHE A 34 -4.28 -7.83 2.02
N ARG A 35 -3.24 -8.43 1.43
CA ARG A 35 -2.06 -8.91 2.15
C ARG A 35 -0.81 -8.15 1.73
N ILE A 36 -0.01 -7.78 2.73
CA ILE A 36 1.38 -7.31 2.54
C ILE A 36 2.26 -8.22 3.39
N GLY A 37 3.14 -8.98 2.73
CA GLY A 37 3.90 -10.05 3.39
C GLY A 37 2.97 -11.01 4.13
N ASN A 38 3.22 -11.18 5.43
CA ASN A 38 2.39 -12.02 6.30
C ASN A 38 1.23 -11.26 6.98
N GLY A 39 1.16 -9.93 6.84
CA GLY A 39 0.10 -9.10 7.40
C GLY A 39 -1.16 -9.09 6.52
N LYS A 40 -2.34 -9.07 7.16
CA LYS A 40 -3.62 -8.74 6.51
C LYS A 40 -4.04 -7.34 6.93
N ILE A 41 -4.39 -6.51 5.97
CA ILE A 41 -4.87 -5.14 6.20
C ILE A 41 -6.26 -5.03 5.58
N ASP A 42 -7.19 -4.42 6.30
CA ASP A 42 -8.52 -4.10 5.79
C ASP A 42 -8.46 -2.74 5.09
N GLY A 43 -8.93 -2.66 3.85
CA GLY A 43 -8.91 -1.41 3.07
C GLY A 43 -9.60 -0.26 3.79
N LYS A 44 -10.61 -0.54 4.60
CA LYS A 44 -11.32 0.47 5.41
C LYS A 44 -10.43 1.13 6.49
N ASP A 45 -9.35 0.46 6.90
CA ASP A 45 -8.43 0.94 7.93
C ASP A 45 -7.34 1.86 7.34
N ILE A 46 -7.22 1.90 6.01
CA ILE A 46 -6.33 2.84 5.30
C ILE A 46 -6.95 4.23 5.27
N ARG A 47 -6.21 5.20 5.81
CA ARG A 47 -6.48 6.63 5.74
C ARG A 47 -5.81 7.31 4.56
N GLY A 48 -4.72 6.74 4.06
CA GLY A 48 -3.99 7.26 2.90
C GLY A 48 -2.85 6.33 2.49
N ILE A 49 -2.39 6.49 1.26
CA ILE A 49 -1.25 5.76 0.71
C ILE A 49 -0.30 6.78 0.07
N GLU A 50 0.97 6.75 0.47
CA GLU A 50 2.01 7.66 0.00
C GLU A 50 3.13 6.86 -0.67
N VAL A 51 3.49 7.21 -1.91
CA VAL A 51 4.63 6.61 -2.60
C VAL A 51 5.88 7.41 -2.23
N LEU A 52 6.79 6.77 -1.49
CA LEU A 52 8.03 7.39 -1.02
C LEU A 52 9.16 7.30 -2.05
N GLU A 53 9.19 6.22 -2.82
CA GLU A 53 10.18 5.98 -3.87
C GLU A 53 9.53 5.12 -4.95
N ASP A 54 9.14 5.73 -6.06
CA ASP A 54 8.79 5.00 -7.28
C ASP A 54 10.12 4.66 -7.95
N GLY A 55 10.40 3.38 -8.17
CA GLY A 55 11.70 2.92 -8.70
C GLY A 55 11.95 3.30 -10.17
N ASN A 56 11.47 4.47 -10.60
CA ASN A 56 11.93 5.13 -11.80
C ASN A 56 13.34 5.64 -11.50
N GLU A 57 14.34 4.80 -11.76
CA GLU A 57 15.61 5.31 -12.25
C GLU A 57 15.29 6.12 -13.52
N ASP A 58 15.53 7.43 -13.45
CA ASP A 58 15.61 8.31 -14.60
C ASP A 58 16.40 7.62 -15.74
N VAL A 59 15.73 7.42 -16.88
CA VAL A 59 16.37 7.09 -18.17
C VAL A 59 16.94 8.32 -18.84
#